data_AF-A0A812JHT9-F1
#
_entry.id   AF-A0A812JHT9-F1
#
_cell.length_a   1.000
_cell.length_b   1.000
_cell.length_c   1.000
_cell.angle_alpha   90.00
_cell.angle_beta   90.00
_cell.angle_gamma   90.00
#
_symmetry.space_group_name_H-M   'P 1'
#
loop_
_entity.id
_entity.type
_entity.pdbx_description
1 polymer ?
#
loop_
_entity_poly.entity_id
_entity_poly.type
_entity_poly.pdbx_seq_one_letter_code
_entity_poly.pdbx_strand_id
1 'polypeptide(L)'
;MAGGYAATAGAKFRRLSGEPIPCSIPARCTVNQARPILAKCVGGGSLRLISESGRFLEGHDEIPEEGNVQVQVASIAPGAWFTLYSSAFAGFDEVALREALTQAWPGDGPEGDYEDVSRVRPEVRDWQDQCQQVLRQAVIQSAGEWADFWTFGQSADSYGDSYVRPPYRTMPPSVDLMVNDVKRWQELLLTLEDDFAQLRSRCGGLGSCEHIETAVAFLLRHSPNFSTDVTWVIGFEMWYRPLATLVRWYLSSAGFEECDSDLLDCVDNAITGFGSYTVPKDAPVVVRRQAAKHLKLQVPEVNSTADWLRERVKLKMSLQSPEPALECGDPHLDFIEAVDASRSPGRAAKMKYALARCREDAWAPLEFRHLEEWREYILGHQVRKGFRQHDAYGKQSRERYPLEDKTKATFLSLLAEANTEEPIELRACRAYLDVLFFHPFDDGNSRLARLVFDFVLTRDGYTLQKVDPVFMFSKSAKDGEGALRLVEMVGKLLAKQRVDWDAPLKAWVAAHPHPGLSWQVNRWFCSQSFPEDVPP
;
A
#
# COMPACT_ATOMS: atom_id res chain seq x y z
N MET A 1 36.89 -25.42 20.60
CA MET A 1 36.77 -24.12 21.29
C MET A 1 37.41 -23.06 20.40
N ALA A 2 36.61 -22.06 20.03
CA ALA A 2 36.92 -20.77 19.39
C ALA A 2 37.82 -20.75 18.14
N GLY A 3 37.19 -20.77 16.96
CA GLY A 3 37.76 -20.28 15.71
C GLY A 3 36.90 -19.12 15.19
N GLY A 4 37.49 -17.94 15.04
CA GLY A 4 36.81 -16.69 14.71
C GLY A 4 36.39 -16.59 13.24
N TYR A 5 35.32 -15.83 13.00
CA TYR A 5 34.94 -15.35 11.66
C TYR A 5 35.38 -13.89 11.51
N ALA A 6 36.39 -13.69 10.67
CA ALA A 6 36.77 -12.38 10.16
C ALA A 6 36.00 -12.14 8.86
N ALA A 7 35.19 -11.09 8.81
CA ALA A 7 34.57 -10.59 7.58
C ALA A 7 35.58 -9.68 6.86
N THR A 8 36.06 -10.11 5.69
CA THR A 8 36.91 -9.29 4.81
C THR A 8 36.07 -8.29 4.01
N ALA A 9 36.45 -7.01 4.10
CA ALA A 9 35.95 -5.93 3.25
C ALA A 9 36.51 -6.02 1.81
N GLY A 10 35.72 -5.61 0.82
CA GLY A 10 36.19 -5.39 -0.57
C GLY A 10 35.05 -5.41 -1.60
N ALA A 11 34.69 -4.24 -2.12
CA ALA A 11 33.55 -4.00 -3.02
C ALA A 11 33.58 -4.80 -4.35
N LYS A 12 32.40 -5.26 -4.79
CA LYS A 12 31.92 -5.36 -6.20
C LYS A 12 30.51 -5.98 -6.25
N PHE A 13 29.52 -5.18 -6.67
CA PHE A 13 28.07 -5.45 -6.84
C PHE A 13 27.66 -6.91 -7.08
N ARG A 14 26.66 -7.45 -6.36
CA ARG A 14 25.98 -8.73 -6.70
C ARG A 14 24.50 -8.82 -6.28
N ARG A 15 23.64 -8.80 -7.30
CA ARG A 15 22.28 -9.40 -7.43
C ARG A 15 21.14 -8.85 -6.55
N LEU A 16 20.07 -8.41 -7.23
CA LEU A 16 18.70 -8.16 -6.73
C LEU A 16 17.98 -9.43 -6.19
N SER A 17 18.73 -10.38 -5.63
CA SER A 17 18.24 -11.64 -5.11
C SER A 17 19.29 -12.24 -4.18
N GLY A 18 19.55 -11.59 -3.04
CA GLY A 18 20.31 -12.24 -1.98
C GLY A 18 19.67 -13.60 -1.69
N GLU A 19 20.48 -14.66 -1.70
CA GLU A 19 20.01 -15.96 -1.22
C GLU A 19 19.49 -15.75 0.22
N PRO A 20 18.31 -16.28 0.54
CA PRO A 20 17.78 -16.08 1.88
C PRO A 20 18.76 -16.64 2.92
N ILE A 21 19.13 -15.80 3.88
CA ILE A 21 20.05 -16.14 4.95
C ILE A 21 19.26 -16.87 6.03
N PRO A 22 19.58 -18.13 6.37
CA PRO A 22 18.91 -18.78 7.49
C PRO A 22 19.27 -18.06 8.80
N CYS A 23 18.25 -17.65 9.55
CA CYS A 23 18.36 -17.00 10.84
C CYS A 23 17.47 -17.70 11.86
N SER A 24 17.95 -17.80 13.10
CA SER A 24 17.16 -18.26 14.24
C SER A 24 16.78 -17.07 15.11
N ILE A 25 15.50 -16.95 15.43
CA ILE A 25 14.88 -15.81 16.13
C ILE A 25 14.13 -16.38 17.35
N PRO A 26 14.06 -15.66 18.48
CA PRO A 26 13.26 -16.10 19.61
C PRO A 26 11.83 -16.49 19.22
N ALA A 27 11.40 -17.68 19.64
CA ALA A 27 10.08 -18.22 19.36
C ALA A 27 8.97 -17.27 19.84
N ARG A 28 7.83 -17.25 19.13
CA ARG A 28 6.61 -16.49 19.48
C ARG A 28 6.76 -14.97 19.42
N CYS A 29 7.73 -14.44 18.66
CA CYS A 29 7.74 -13.04 18.29
C CYS A 29 7.06 -12.83 16.93
N THR A 30 6.51 -11.64 16.71
CA THR A 30 5.93 -11.24 15.42
C THR A 30 7.02 -10.74 14.47
N VAL A 31 6.74 -10.75 13.16
CA VAL A 31 7.63 -10.17 12.15
C VAL A 31 8.03 -8.72 12.48
N ASN A 32 7.09 -7.90 12.96
CA ASN A 32 7.37 -6.51 13.37
C ASN A 32 8.35 -6.41 14.54
N GLN A 33 8.32 -7.36 15.47
CA GLN A 33 9.27 -7.41 16.59
C GLN A 33 10.64 -7.92 16.14
N ALA A 34 10.67 -8.87 15.20
CA ALA A 34 11.88 -9.53 14.73
C ALA A 34 12.68 -8.72 13.71
N ARG A 35 12.02 -8.00 12.79
CA ARG A 35 12.67 -7.23 11.72
C ARG A 35 13.73 -6.25 12.24
N PRO A 36 13.46 -5.41 13.27
CA PRO A 36 14.46 -4.48 13.77
C PRO A 36 15.70 -5.18 14.35
N ILE A 37 15.50 -6.33 15.01
CA ILE A 37 16.59 -7.12 15.60
C ILE A 37 17.45 -7.73 14.49
N LEU A 38 16.82 -8.37 13.52
CA LEU A 38 17.50 -8.98 12.38
C LEU A 38 18.22 -7.93 11.53
N ALA A 39 17.60 -6.77 11.30
CA ALA A 39 18.18 -5.69 10.51
C ALA A 39 19.50 -5.24 11.14
N LYS A 40 19.55 -5.12 12.48
CA LYS A 40 20.82 -4.86 13.20
C LYS A 40 21.85 -5.97 13.00
N CYS A 41 21.44 -7.24 12.99
CA CYS A 41 22.36 -8.36 12.80
C CYS A 41 22.97 -8.44 11.39
N VAL A 42 22.24 -8.02 10.36
CA VAL A 42 22.71 -8.09 8.96
C VAL A 42 23.29 -6.78 8.43
N GLY A 43 23.48 -5.78 9.31
CA GLY A 43 24.10 -4.50 8.95
C GLY A 43 23.15 -3.47 8.33
N GLY A 44 21.84 -3.62 8.54
CA GLY A 44 20.78 -2.70 8.11
C GLY A 44 19.99 -3.17 6.88
N GLY A 45 19.02 -2.35 6.47
CA GLY A 45 18.18 -2.55 5.27
C GLY A 45 16.83 -3.24 5.54
N SER A 46 15.89 -3.10 4.60
CA SER A 46 14.60 -3.80 4.69
C SER A 46 14.78 -5.30 4.48
N LEU A 47 14.17 -6.07 5.37
CA LEU A 47 14.27 -7.52 5.41
C LEU A 47 12.96 -8.16 5.00
N ARG A 48 13.07 -9.14 4.11
CA ARG A 48 12.01 -10.10 3.84
C ARG A 48 12.25 -11.34 4.65
N LEU A 49 11.36 -11.61 5.60
CA LEU A 49 11.34 -12.88 6.30
C LEU A 49 10.55 -13.89 5.47
N ILE A 50 11.10 -15.07 5.34
CA ILE A 50 10.57 -16.19 4.59
C ILE A 50 10.54 -17.36 5.57
N SER A 51 9.37 -17.96 5.77
CA SER A 51 9.26 -19.19 6.56
C SER A 51 9.98 -20.36 5.88
N GLU A 52 10.21 -21.45 6.61
CA GLU A 52 10.75 -22.70 6.03
C GLU A 52 9.94 -23.24 4.84
N SER A 53 8.64 -22.92 4.78
CA SER A 53 7.76 -23.27 3.67
C SER A 53 7.99 -22.44 2.40
N GLY A 54 8.89 -21.46 2.42
CA GLY A 54 9.11 -20.50 1.34
C GLY A 54 8.06 -19.38 1.29
N ARG A 55 7.11 -19.35 2.23
CA ARG A 55 6.12 -18.26 2.35
C ARG A 55 6.76 -17.01 2.95
N PHE A 56 6.50 -15.85 2.35
CA PHE A 56 6.83 -14.54 2.93
C PHE A 56 5.99 -14.25 4.18
N LEU A 57 6.65 -13.78 5.23
CA LEU A 57 6.04 -13.40 6.50
C LEU A 57 5.86 -11.88 6.57
N GLU A 58 4.68 -11.42 7.00
CA GLU A 58 4.30 -10.01 7.05
C GLU A 58 3.92 -9.56 8.46
N GLY A 59 4.31 -8.35 8.86
CA GLY A 59 3.72 -7.58 9.98
C GLY A 59 3.46 -8.34 11.29
N HIS A 60 2.24 -8.88 11.39
CA HIS A 60 1.71 -9.58 12.56
C HIS A 60 1.81 -11.11 12.48
N ASP A 61 2.36 -11.66 11.40
CA ASP A 61 2.64 -13.09 11.32
C ASP A 61 3.56 -13.48 12.47
N GLU A 62 3.18 -14.52 13.20
CA GLU A 62 4.02 -15.13 14.24
C GLU A 62 5.14 -15.93 13.58
N ILE A 63 6.35 -15.77 14.11
CA ILE A 63 7.47 -16.61 13.72
C ILE A 63 7.26 -18.02 14.32
N PRO A 64 7.45 -19.10 13.53
CA PRO A 64 7.25 -20.47 13.99
C PRO A 64 7.96 -20.78 15.30
N GLU A 65 7.45 -21.72 16.09
CA GLU A 65 7.99 -22.07 17.42
C GLU A 65 9.48 -22.47 17.40
N GLU A 66 9.98 -22.97 16.26
CA GLU A 66 11.40 -23.33 16.10
C GLU A 66 12.31 -22.12 15.81
N GLY A 67 11.74 -20.93 15.56
CA GLY A 67 12.49 -19.68 15.37
C GLY A 67 13.22 -19.56 14.03
N ASN A 68 13.20 -20.60 13.19
CA ASN A 68 13.92 -20.63 11.93
C ASN A 68 13.16 -19.86 10.85
N VAL A 69 13.80 -18.82 10.32
CA VAL A 69 13.34 -18.11 9.13
C VAL A 69 14.50 -17.87 8.19
N GLN A 70 14.17 -17.75 6.92
CA GLN A 70 15.04 -17.29 5.87
C GLN A 70 14.89 -15.77 5.72
N VAL A 71 15.98 -15.03 5.88
CA VAL A 71 16.02 -13.57 5.79
C VAL A 71 16.63 -13.18 4.45
N GLN A 72 15.81 -12.60 3.58
CA GLN A 72 16.28 -11.99 2.35
C GLN A 72 16.46 -10.48 2.57
N VAL A 73 17.68 -9.99 2.40
CA VAL A 73 17.95 -8.54 2.42
C VAL A 73 17.46 -7.95 1.10
N ALA A 74 16.49 -7.02 1.17
CA ALA A 74 16.07 -6.26 0.00
C ALA A 74 17.11 -5.16 -0.23
N SER A 75 18.19 -5.47 -0.97
CA SER A 75 19.29 -4.55 -1.21
C SER A 75 18.80 -3.17 -1.65
N ILE A 76 19.24 -2.14 -0.94
CA ILE A 76 19.11 -0.74 -1.34
C ILE A 76 20.32 -0.44 -2.22
N ALA A 77 20.10 0.10 -3.42
CA ALA A 77 21.20 0.52 -4.27
C ALA A 77 21.96 1.69 -3.64
N PRO A 78 23.30 1.80 -3.82
CA PRO A 78 24.03 2.99 -3.40
C PRO A 78 23.44 4.24 -4.04
N GLY A 79 23.36 5.33 -3.27
CA GLY A 79 22.77 6.58 -3.72
C GLY A 79 22.26 7.43 -2.56
N ALA A 80 21.57 8.53 -2.88
CA ALA A 80 21.02 9.46 -1.91
C ALA A 80 20.13 8.78 -0.86
N TRP A 81 19.25 7.86 -1.27
CA TRP A 81 18.37 7.15 -0.32
C TRP A 81 19.13 6.21 0.61
N PHE A 82 20.12 5.47 0.09
CA PHE A 82 20.93 4.59 0.93
C PHE A 82 21.64 5.36 2.04
N THR A 83 22.23 6.51 1.72
CA THR A 83 22.89 7.39 2.69
C THR A 83 21.91 7.92 3.73
N LEU A 84 20.75 8.43 3.28
CA LEU A 84 19.71 8.98 4.15
C LEU A 84 19.16 7.92 5.11
N TYR A 85 18.71 6.78 4.57
CA TYR A 85 18.15 5.68 5.36
C TYR A 85 19.17 5.07 6.30
N SER A 86 20.41 4.80 5.86
CA SER A 86 21.42 4.17 6.72
C SER A 86 21.76 5.03 7.93
N SER A 87 21.80 6.35 7.74
CA SER A 87 22.06 7.30 8.82
C SER A 87 20.88 7.37 9.79
N ALA A 88 19.65 7.45 9.27
CA ALA A 88 18.44 7.38 10.09
C ALA A 88 18.33 6.04 10.85
N PHE A 89 18.72 4.93 10.24
CA PHE A 89 18.70 3.59 10.85
C PHE A 89 19.73 3.44 11.97
N ALA A 90 20.91 4.06 11.85
CA ALA A 90 21.89 4.11 12.92
C ALA A 90 21.36 4.82 14.17
N GLY A 91 20.43 5.76 13.97
CA GLY A 91 19.77 6.53 15.02
C GLY A 91 20.63 7.67 15.54
N PHE A 92 20.18 8.28 16.63
CA PHE A 92 20.82 9.43 17.25
C PHE A 92 20.77 9.31 18.78
N ASP A 93 21.68 10.03 19.44
CA ASP A 93 21.67 10.16 20.90
C ASP A 93 20.72 11.31 21.29
N GLU A 94 19.57 10.94 21.88
CA GLU A 94 18.56 11.91 22.32
C GLU A 94 19.08 12.86 23.40
N VAL A 95 19.95 12.38 24.30
CA VAL A 95 20.49 13.20 25.39
C VAL A 95 21.43 14.24 24.79
N ALA A 96 22.34 13.82 23.90
CA ALA A 96 23.23 14.73 23.19
C ALA A 96 22.46 15.76 22.36
N LEU A 97 21.37 15.35 21.68
CA LEU A 97 20.52 16.25 20.92
C LEU A 97 19.85 17.31 21.81
N ARG A 98 19.30 16.90 22.95
CA ARG A 98 18.68 17.82 23.92
C ARG A 98 19.67 18.83 24.47
N GLU A 99 20.90 18.39 24.78
CA GLU A 99 21.98 19.26 25.23
C GLU A 99 22.38 20.26 24.14
N ALA A 100 22.56 19.80 22.90
CA ALA A 100 22.91 20.65 21.77
C ALA A 100 21.84 21.72 21.50
N LEU A 101 20.55 21.34 21.51
CA LEU A 101 19.43 22.28 21.32
C LEU A 101 19.35 23.30 22.46
N THR A 102 19.57 22.87 23.70
CA THR A 102 19.60 23.73 24.89
C THR A 102 20.73 24.75 24.80
N GLN A 103 21.92 24.32 24.38
CA GLN A 103 23.09 25.20 24.20
C GLN A 103 22.92 26.18 23.04
N ALA A 104 22.24 25.76 21.98
CA ALA A 104 21.98 26.58 20.80
C ALA A 104 20.77 27.52 20.94
N TRP A 105 20.04 27.49 22.06
CA TRP A 105 18.84 28.31 22.25
C TRP A 105 19.16 29.82 22.16
N PRO A 106 18.54 30.59 21.24
CA PRO A 106 18.87 31.99 21.02
C PRO A 106 18.30 32.95 22.08
N GLY A 107 17.52 32.43 23.04
CA GLY A 107 16.79 33.22 24.05
C GLY A 107 15.29 33.25 23.76
N ASP A 108 14.49 33.56 24.78
CA ASP A 108 13.03 33.54 24.67
C ASP A 108 12.50 34.59 23.69
N GLY A 109 11.45 34.22 22.95
CA GLY A 109 10.85 35.07 21.94
C GLY A 109 9.99 36.22 22.50
N PRO A 110 9.65 37.20 21.65
CA PRO A 110 8.76 38.31 22.02
C PRO A 110 7.39 37.80 22.49
N GLU A 111 6.65 38.59 23.27
CA GLU A 111 5.25 38.24 23.57
C GLU A 111 4.44 38.15 22.27
N GLY A 112 3.39 37.35 22.24
CA GLY A 112 2.53 37.19 21.05
C GLY A 112 1.83 35.84 20.99
N ASP A 113 0.97 35.70 19.99
CA ASP A 113 0.38 34.42 19.61
C ASP A 113 1.34 33.69 18.66
N TYR A 114 1.78 32.50 19.08
CA TYR A 114 2.72 31.64 18.36
C TYR A 114 2.01 30.50 17.62
N GLU A 115 0.70 30.35 17.82
CA GLU A 115 -0.07 29.19 17.36
C GLU A 115 -0.88 29.51 16.09
N ASP A 116 -1.41 30.73 15.97
CA ASP A 116 -2.17 31.16 14.78
C ASP A 116 -1.25 31.77 13.70
N VAL A 117 -0.75 30.93 12.80
CA VAL A 117 0.15 31.28 11.67
C VAL A 117 -0.38 32.44 10.82
N SER A 118 -1.71 32.61 10.73
CA SER A 118 -2.38 33.68 9.98
C SER A 118 -2.38 35.04 10.69
N ARG A 119 -2.08 35.05 12.00
CA ARG A 119 -2.08 36.24 12.89
C ARG A 119 -0.75 36.48 13.59
N VAL A 120 0.26 35.64 13.36
CA VAL A 120 1.60 35.83 13.92
C VAL A 120 2.12 37.21 13.53
N ARG A 121 2.50 38.00 14.55
CA ARG A 121 3.12 39.31 14.35
C ARG A 121 4.44 39.14 13.58
N PRO A 122 4.82 40.06 12.67
CA PRO A 122 6.07 39.96 11.92
C PRO A 122 7.29 39.71 12.82
N GLU A 123 7.36 40.38 13.96
CA GLU A 123 8.44 40.22 14.96
C GLU A 123 8.54 38.80 15.55
N VAL A 124 7.40 38.13 15.76
CA VAL A 124 7.36 36.75 16.24
C VAL A 124 7.81 35.80 15.13
N ARG A 125 7.35 36.02 13.89
CA ARG A 125 7.73 35.21 12.73
C ARG A 125 9.22 35.31 12.44
N ASP A 126 9.77 36.54 12.40
CA ASP A 126 11.19 36.78 12.18
C ASP A 126 12.04 36.10 13.25
N TRP A 127 11.60 36.14 14.52
CA TRP A 127 12.25 35.43 15.60
C TRP A 127 12.15 33.90 15.44
N GLN A 128 10.98 33.36 15.08
CA GLN A 128 10.79 31.92 14.84
C GLN A 128 11.69 31.42 13.71
N ASP A 129 11.80 32.17 12.61
CA ASP A 129 12.66 31.83 11.47
C ASP A 129 14.14 31.81 11.88
N GLN A 130 14.59 32.79 12.66
CA GLN A 130 15.96 32.84 13.19
C GLN A 130 16.23 31.68 14.16
N CYS A 131 15.32 31.45 15.10
CA CYS A 131 15.42 30.36 16.06
C CYS A 131 15.47 29.00 15.36
N GLN A 132 14.60 28.79 14.38
CA GLN A 132 14.58 27.60 13.56
C GLN A 132 15.90 27.37 12.82
N GLN A 133 16.51 28.41 12.23
CA GLN A 133 17.81 28.27 11.55
C GLN A 133 18.91 27.80 12.51
N VAL A 134 18.96 28.37 13.72
CA VAL A 134 19.95 27.99 14.74
C VAL A 134 19.71 26.57 15.24
N LEU A 135 18.47 26.23 15.60
CA LEU A 135 18.14 24.89 16.09
C LEU A 135 18.33 23.81 15.03
N ARG A 136 17.99 24.09 13.76
CA ARG A 136 18.25 23.19 12.63
C ARG A 136 19.72 22.84 12.52
N GLN A 137 20.63 23.81 12.65
CA GLN A 137 22.07 23.54 12.63
C GLN A 137 22.50 22.66 13.81
N ALA A 138 21.95 22.89 15.02
CA ALA A 138 22.22 22.06 16.18
C ALA A 138 21.72 20.60 15.98
N VAL A 139 20.54 20.42 15.39
CA VAL A 139 20.02 19.09 15.02
C VAL A 139 20.95 18.40 14.04
N ILE A 140 21.33 19.06 12.94
CA ILE A 140 22.20 18.45 11.92
C ILE A 140 23.58 18.08 12.50
N GLN A 141 24.16 18.94 13.35
CA GLN A 141 25.45 18.67 13.98
C GLN A 141 25.39 17.51 14.98
N SER A 142 24.29 17.37 15.73
CA SER A 142 24.15 16.35 16.76
C SER A 142 23.63 15.01 16.23
N ALA A 143 22.67 15.02 15.31
CA ALA A 143 21.99 13.82 14.82
C ALA A 143 22.45 13.42 13.40
N GLY A 144 23.06 14.34 12.64
CA GLY A 144 23.50 14.14 11.26
C GLY A 144 22.57 14.77 10.22
N GLU A 145 23.02 14.82 8.96
CA GLU A 145 22.27 15.48 7.86
C GLU A 145 20.90 14.85 7.58
N TRP A 146 20.70 13.57 7.90
CA TRP A 146 19.41 12.90 7.71
C TRP A 146 18.29 13.51 8.56
N ALA A 147 18.64 14.13 9.69
CA ALA A 147 17.70 14.76 10.61
C ALA A 147 17.24 16.14 10.13
N ASP A 148 17.66 16.59 8.93
CA ASP A 148 17.18 17.82 8.32
C ASP A 148 15.78 17.66 7.68
N PHE A 149 14.78 17.37 8.52
CA PHE A 149 13.39 17.23 8.09
C PHE A 149 12.79 18.55 7.57
N TRP A 150 13.41 19.70 7.90
CA TRP A 150 13.00 21.02 7.41
C TRP A 150 13.16 21.18 5.91
N THR A 151 14.24 20.68 5.30
CA THR A 151 14.42 20.78 3.83
C THR A 151 13.28 20.05 3.10
N PHE A 152 12.88 18.88 3.63
CA PHE A 152 11.71 18.17 3.13
C PHE A 152 10.42 18.98 3.36
N GLY A 153 10.22 19.53 4.57
CA GLY A 153 9.05 20.33 4.90
C GLY A 153 8.90 21.61 4.06
N GLN A 154 9.98 22.36 3.86
CA GLN A 154 9.98 23.57 3.03
C GLN A 154 9.62 23.30 1.57
N SER A 155 10.00 22.13 1.05
CA SER A 155 9.60 21.71 -0.30
C SER A 155 8.08 21.53 -0.44
N ALA A 156 7.40 21.45 0.69
CA ALA A 156 6.04 21.01 0.83
C ALA A 156 5.11 22.10 1.42
N ASP A 157 5.68 23.18 1.95
CA ASP A 157 4.98 24.38 2.43
C ASP A 157 4.14 25.05 1.33
N SER A 158 3.02 25.67 1.72
CA SER A 158 2.11 26.42 0.84
C SER A 158 1.54 27.65 1.52
N TYR A 159 1.32 28.74 0.75
CA TYR A 159 0.59 29.97 1.12
C TYR A 159 0.62 30.46 2.58
N GLY A 160 1.81 30.43 3.21
CA GLY A 160 2.02 30.97 4.54
C GLY A 160 1.85 29.96 5.67
N ASP A 161 1.57 28.70 5.33
CA ASP A 161 1.40 27.60 6.24
C ASP A 161 2.62 26.69 6.24
N SER A 162 3.16 26.45 7.43
CA SER A 162 4.41 25.68 7.62
C SER A 162 4.11 24.22 7.91
N TYR A 163 4.70 23.33 7.11
CA TYR A 163 4.65 21.90 7.33
C TYR A 163 5.39 21.50 8.60
N VAL A 164 6.50 22.18 8.88
CA VAL A 164 7.21 22.03 10.15
C VAL A 164 6.69 23.06 11.15
N ARG A 165 6.37 22.59 12.36
CA ARG A 165 5.92 23.48 13.43
C ARG A 165 7.06 24.44 13.81
N PRO A 166 6.82 25.75 13.87
CA PRO A 166 7.83 26.69 14.33
C PRO A 166 8.10 26.52 15.84
N PRO A 167 9.27 26.96 16.34
CA PRO A 167 9.56 26.94 17.77
C PRO A 167 8.54 27.71 18.60
N TYR A 168 8.31 27.25 19.83
CA TYR A 168 7.54 27.97 20.83
C TYR A 168 8.34 29.15 21.39
N ARG A 169 7.66 30.05 22.11
CA ARG A 169 8.30 31.20 22.75
C ARG A 169 9.45 30.82 23.69
N THR A 170 9.32 29.72 24.43
CA THR A 170 10.26 29.31 25.47
C THR A 170 11.03 28.06 25.10
N MET A 171 12.21 27.91 25.71
CA MET A 171 13.13 26.83 25.41
C MET A 171 12.56 25.42 25.67
N PRO A 172 12.03 25.06 26.86
CA PRO A 172 11.69 23.68 27.15
C PRO A 172 10.71 23.03 26.15
N PRO A 173 9.54 23.64 25.82
CA PRO A 173 8.62 23.04 24.87
C PRO A 173 9.18 23.02 23.43
N SER A 174 10.07 23.96 23.08
CA SER A 174 10.73 23.95 21.77
C SER A 174 11.75 22.82 21.64
N VAL A 175 12.54 22.58 22.68
CA VAL A 175 13.49 21.45 22.71
C VAL A 175 12.74 20.12 22.62
N ASP A 176 11.67 19.97 23.40
CA ASP A 176 10.83 18.76 23.36
C ASP A 176 10.18 18.54 21.99
N LEU A 177 9.66 19.60 21.37
CA LEU A 177 9.12 19.57 20.01
C LEU A 177 10.17 19.03 19.02
N MET A 178 11.35 19.64 18.98
CA MET A 178 12.38 19.28 18.00
C MET A 178 12.87 17.83 18.17
N VAL A 179 13.04 17.38 19.41
CA VAL A 179 13.44 15.99 19.67
C VAL A 179 12.37 15.03 19.19
N ASN A 180 11.10 15.31 19.49
CA ASN A 180 9.99 14.47 19.05
C ASN A 180 9.86 14.45 17.53
N ASP A 181 10.07 15.58 16.88
CA ASP A 181 10.03 15.72 15.43
C ASP A 181 11.13 14.92 14.74
N VAL A 182 12.36 14.93 15.27
CA VAL A 182 13.46 14.09 14.77
C VAL A 182 13.14 12.59 14.92
N LYS A 183 12.56 12.17 16.05
CA LYS A 183 12.13 10.76 16.23
C LYS A 183 11.07 10.37 15.22
N ARG A 184 10.07 11.24 15.02
CA ARG A 184 8.96 11.00 14.10
C ARG A 184 9.44 10.94 12.65
N TRP A 185 10.38 11.81 12.29
CA TRP A 185 11.04 11.79 11.01
C TRP A 185 11.84 10.50 10.78
N GLN A 186 12.57 10.03 11.79
CA GLN A 186 13.28 8.76 11.74
C GLN A 186 12.33 7.60 11.46
N GLU A 187 11.24 7.49 12.23
CA GLU A 187 10.23 6.45 12.06
C GLU A 187 9.60 6.47 10.66
N LEU A 188 9.36 7.67 10.11
CA LEU A 188 8.87 7.87 8.76
C LEU A 188 9.85 7.32 7.72
N LEU A 189 11.15 7.68 7.80
CA LEU A 189 12.16 7.17 6.88
C LEU A 189 12.29 5.64 6.94
N LEU A 190 12.23 5.06 8.14
CA LEU A 190 12.29 3.61 8.33
C LEU A 190 11.09 2.89 7.71
N THR A 191 9.90 3.45 7.87
CA THR A 191 8.67 2.89 7.29
C THR A 191 8.66 3.05 5.76
N LEU A 192 9.22 4.15 5.23
CA LEU A 192 9.28 4.38 3.78
C LEU A 192 10.14 3.34 3.08
N GLU A 193 11.19 2.87 3.73
CA GLU A 193 12.05 1.82 3.18
C GLU A 193 11.29 0.49 3.02
N ASP A 194 10.38 0.14 3.94
CA ASP A 194 9.53 -1.04 3.79
C ASP A 194 8.61 -0.93 2.56
N ASP A 195 8.12 0.27 2.28
CA ASP A 195 7.32 0.56 1.09
C ASP A 195 8.18 0.52 -0.19
N PHE A 196 9.39 1.06 -0.14
CA PHE A 196 10.33 1.01 -1.26
C PHE A 196 10.77 -0.43 -1.55
N ALA A 197 11.00 -1.25 -0.52
CA ALA A 197 11.32 -2.66 -0.68
C ALA A 197 10.18 -3.44 -1.37
N GLN A 198 8.92 -3.14 -1.02
CA GLN A 198 7.76 -3.69 -1.72
C GLN A 198 7.71 -3.22 -3.18
N LEU A 199 7.94 -1.94 -3.42
CA LEU A 199 7.96 -1.37 -4.77
C LEU A 199 9.06 -1.98 -5.64
N ARG A 200 10.30 -2.10 -5.12
CA ARG A 200 11.41 -2.75 -5.82
C ARG A 200 11.04 -4.20 -6.18
N SER A 201 10.33 -4.90 -5.28
CA SER A 201 9.81 -6.23 -5.59
C SER A 201 8.77 -6.23 -6.71
N ARG A 202 7.85 -5.26 -6.69
CA ARG A 202 6.75 -5.16 -7.66
C ARG A 202 7.26 -4.78 -9.05
N CYS A 203 8.28 -3.93 -9.09
CA CYS A 203 8.89 -3.44 -10.32
C CYS A 203 9.97 -4.37 -10.88
N GLY A 204 10.32 -5.45 -10.17
CA GLY A 204 11.30 -6.43 -10.63
C GLY A 204 10.94 -6.99 -12.01
N GLY A 205 11.81 -6.72 -12.99
CA GLY A 205 11.64 -7.16 -14.39
C GLY A 205 10.78 -6.25 -15.26
N LEU A 206 10.31 -5.10 -14.76
CA LEU A 206 9.66 -4.07 -15.58
C LEU A 206 10.68 -3.26 -16.38
N GLY A 207 10.25 -2.73 -17.53
CA GLY A 207 11.00 -1.69 -18.24
C GLY A 207 11.02 -0.38 -17.44
N SER A 208 11.98 0.51 -17.71
CA SER A 208 12.17 1.75 -16.96
C SER A 208 10.90 2.62 -16.91
N CYS A 209 10.16 2.70 -18.02
CA CYS A 209 8.93 3.48 -18.11
C CYS A 209 7.80 2.89 -17.25
N GLU A 210 7.59 1.58 -17.29
CA GLU A 210 6.59 0.89 -16.48
C GLU A 210 6.95 0.91 -14.99
N HIS A 211 8.25 0.80 -14.67
CA HIS A 211 8.78 0.95 -13.33
C HIS A 211 8.45 2.34 -12.77
N ILE A 212 8.73 3.41 -13.52
CA ILE A 212 8.43 4.79 -13.12
C ILE A 212 6.92 4.98 -12.95
N GLU A 213 6.09 4.53 -13.91
CA GLU A 213 4.63 4.64 -13.78
C GLU A 213 4.13 3.97 -12.49
N THR A 214 4.60 2.76 -12.23
CA THR A 214 4.23 1.98 -11.04
C THR A 214 4.65 2.68 -9.75
N ALA A 215 5.87 3.22 -9.73
CA ALA A 215 6.41 3.94 -8.59
C ALA A 215 5.59 5.19 -8.28
N VAL A 216 5.32 6.01 -9.30
CA VAL A 216 4.51 7.23 -9.15
C VAL A 216 3.09 6.87 -8.69
N ALA A 217 2.44 5.90 -9.33
CA ALA A 217 1.09 5.47 -8.97
C ALA A 217 1.01 4.97 -7.52
N PHE A 218 2.01 4.22 -7.07
CA PHE A 218 2.06 3.73 -5.69
C PHE A 218 2.35 4.84 -4.69
N LEU A 219 3.32 5.71 -4.98
CA LEU A 219 3.75 6.75 -4.06
C LEU A 219 2.76 7.91 -3.95
N LEU A 220 1.85 8.06 -4.92
CA LEU A 220 0.73 8.99 -4.86
C LEU A 220 -0.17 8.79 -3.64
N ARG A 221 -0.20 7.62 -3.00
CA ARG A 221 -0.94 7.43 -1.76
C ARG A 221 -0.37 8.20 -0.57
N HIS A 222 0.92 8.57 -0.63
CA HIS A 222 1.58 9.44 0.35
C HIS A 222 1.38 10.92 0.01
N SER A 223 0.84 11.22 -1.18
CA SER A 223 0.36 12.55 -1.49
C SER A 223 -0.89 12.85 -0.66
N PRO A 224 -0.94 13.99 0.05
CA PRO A 224 -2.10 14.43 0.80
C PRO A 224 -3.24 14.76 -0.18
N ASN A 225 -4.09 13.79 -0.48
CA ASN A 225 -5.39 14.11 -1.04
C ASN A 225 -6.26 14.62 0.11
N PHE A 226 -6.40 15.94 0.17
CA PHE A 226 -7.22 16.71 1.11
C PHE A 226 -6.61 16.87 2.51
N SER A 227 -6.58 18.10 3.01
CA SER A 227 -6.43 18.45 4.43
C SER A 227 -7.18 17.42 5.27
N THR A 228 -6.44 16.50 5.86
CA THR A 228 -6.91 15.61 6.91
C THR A 228 -6.18 16.05 8.16
N ASP A 229 -6.83 15.95 9.33
CA ASP A 229 -6.32 16.33 10.65
C ASP A 229 -4.96 15.73 10.96
N VAL A 230 -3.92 16.33 10.42
CA VAL A 230 -2.55 15.88 10.61
C VAL A 230 -1.93 16.74 11.68
N THR A 231 -1.34 16.08 12.67
CA THR A 231 -0.65 16.77 13.76
C THR A 231 0.74 17.20 13.29
N TRP A 232 0.71 18.15 12.35
CA TRP A 232 1.68 19.10 11.81
C TRP A 232 0.78 20.18 11.18
N VAL A 233 0.83 21.41 11.71
CA VAL A 233 -0.36 22.31 11.84
C VAL A 233 -1.16 22.54 10.55
N ILE A 234 -0.54 22.47 9.37
CA ILE A 234 -1.24 22.61 8.08
C ILE A 234 -0.80 21.53 7.08
N GLY A 235 -1.79 20.95 6.40
CA GLY A 235 -1.56 20.01 5.30
C GLY A 235 -0.98 20.71 4.07
N PHE A 236 -0.17 19.98 3.30
CA PHE A 236 0.43 20.51 2.08
C PHE A 236 -0.64 20.79 1.03
N GLU A 237 -0.71 22.01 0.49
CA GLU A 237 -1.57 22.25 -0.67
C GLU A 237 -0.93 21.66 -1.95
N MET A 238 0.41 21.65 -2.07
CA MET A 238 1.13 21.23 -3.27
C MET A 238 1.65 19.78 -3.18
N TRP A 239 0.94 18.85 -3.79
CA TRP A 239 1.31 17.43 -3.80
C TRP A 239 2.61 17.08 -4.55
N TYR A 240 2.94 17.85 -5.60
CA TYR A 240 3.90 17.42 -6.60
C TYR A 240 5.37 17.49 -6.13
N ARG A 241 5.76 18.46 -5.29
CA ARG A 241 7.13 18.54 -4.78
C ARG A 241 7.46 17.42 -3.78
N PRO A 242 6.63 17.15 -2.76
CA PRO A 242 6.83 16.00 -1.88
C PRO A 242 6.83 14.68 -2.65
N LEU A 243 5.92 14.53 -3.62
CA LEU A 243 5.90 13.35 -4.47
C LEU A 243 7.18 13.21 -5.29
N ALA A 244 7.67 14.29 -5.90
CA ALA A 244 8.90 14.26 -6.69
C ALA A 244 10.09 13.81 -5.83
N THR A 245 10.21 14.34 -4.61
CA THR A 245 11.23 13.90 -3.64
C THR A 245 11.10 12.42 -3.29
N LEU A 246 9.89 11.93 -2.97
CA LEU A 246 9.65 10.52 -2.67
C LEU A 246 9.99 9.60 -3.86
N VAL A 247 9.59 9.98 -5.07
CA VAL A 247 9.88 9.23 -6.29
C VAL A 247 11.39 9.23 -6.56
N ARG A 248 12.07 10.36 -6.38
CA ARG A 248 13.53 10.47 -6.52
C ARG A 248 14.26 9.56 -5.52
N TRP A 249 13.86 9.57 -4.26
CA TRP A 249 14.41 8.67 -3.24
C TRP A 249 14.17 7.20 -3.58
N TYR A 250 12.95 6.85 -4.03
CA TYR A 250 12.67 5.49 -4.45
C TYR A 250 13.54 5.06 -5.65
N LEU A 251 13.63 5.90 -6.68
CA LEU A 251 14.42 5.60 -7.88
C LEU A 251 15.92 5.49 -7.54
N SER A 252 16.43 6.32 -6.63
CA SER A 252 17.76 6.17 -6.02
C SER A 252 17.90 4.80 -5.34
N SER A 253 16.94 4.42 -4.49
CA SER A 253 16.93 3.10 -3.82
C SER A 253 16.92 1.91 -4.80
N ALA A 254 16.35 2.11 -5.99
CA ALA A 254 16.25 1.13 -7.06
C ALA A 254 17.45 1.14 -8.04
N GLY A 255 18.42 2.05 -7.86
CA GLY A 255 19.67 2.11 -8.62
C GLY A 255 19.63 3.00 -9.87
N PHE A 256 18.58 3.79 -10.07
CA PHE A 256 18.46 4.67 -11.23
C PHE A 256 19.45 5.84 -11.19
N GLU A 257 19.89 6.26 -10.02
CA GLU A 257 20.86 7.35 -9.84
C GLU A 257 22.22 7.05 -10.48
N GLU A 258 22.68 5.80 -10.41
CA GLU A 258 23.92 5.37 -11.06
C GLU A 258 23.74 5.13 -12.57
N CYS A 259 22.52 4.88 -13.03
CA CYS A 259 22.23 4.48 -14.41
C CYS A 259 21.95 5.69 -15.31
N ASP A 260 21.22 6.70 -14.83
CA ASP A 260 20.75 7.82 -15.63
C ASP A 260 20.27 8.98 -14.73
N SER A 261 21.18 9.93 -14.42
CA SER A 261 20.83 11.12 -13.62
C SER A 261 19.84 12.03 -14.33
N ASP A 262 19.89 12.09 -15.67
CA ASP A 262 19.01 12.94 -16.48
C ASP A 262 17.57 12.42 -16.46
N LEU A 263 17.39 11.10 -16.30
CA LEU A 263 16.07 10.49 -16.09
C LEU A 263 15.45 10.89 -14.75
N LEU A 264 16.23 11.00 -13.67
CA LEU A 264 15.73 11.47 -12.38
C LEU A 264 15.22 12.91 -12.48
N ASP A 265 16.00 13.78 -13.12
CA ASP A 265 15.60 15.18 -13.34
C ASP A 265 14.43 15.28 -14.33
N CYS A 266 14.34 14.39 -15.32
CA CYS A 266 13.17 14.29 -16.21
C CYS A 266 11.91 13.92 -15.43
N VAL A 267 11.98 12.95 -14.51
CA VAL A 267 10.83 12.52 -13.69
C VAL A 267 10.45 13.62 -12.70
N ASP A 268 11.44 14.27 -12.08
CA ASP A 268 11.23 15.39 -11.18
C ASP A 268 10.52 16.56 -11.89
N ASN A 269 11.02 16.96 -13.06
CA ASN A 269 10.39 17.99 -13.91
C ASN A 269 8.98 17.58 -14.37
N ALA A 270 8.75 16.30 -14.65
CA ALA A 270 7.45 15.80 -15.06
C ALA A 270 6.40 15.91 -13.94
N ILE A 271 6.80 15.64 -12.71
CA ILE A 271 5.94 15.74 -11.54
C ILE A 271 5.76 17.21 -11.15
N THR A 272 6.83 17.98 -11.05
CA THR A 272 6.75 19.40 -10.66
C THR A 272 6.05 20.27 -11.71
N GLY A 273 6.05 19.84 -12.98
CA GLY A 273 5.39 20.52 -14.09
C GLY A 273 3.86 20.53 -14.06
N PHE A 274 3.19 19.77 -13.16
CA PHE A 274 1.72 19.82 -13.06
C PHE A 274 1.20 21.15 -12.54
N GLY A 275 1.92 21.82 -11.64
CA GLY A 275 1.58 23.16 -11.14
C GLY A 275 0.16 23.30 -10.57
N SER A 276 -0.47 22.19 -10.16
CA SER A 276 -1.86 22.13 -9.68
C SER A 276 -1.89 21.64 -8.24
N TYR A 277 -2.80 22.19 -7.43
CA TYR A 277 -3.08 21.74 -6.06
C TYR A 277 -3.85 20.42 -6.01
N THR A 278 -4.49 20.03 -7.12
CA THR A 278 -5.17 18.74 -7.25
C THR A 278 -4.32 17.77 -8.05
N VAL A 279 -4.20 16.54 -7.57
CA VAL A 279 -3.54 15.44 -8.28
C VAL A 279 -4.39 15.05 -9.50
N PRO A 280 -3.88 15.18 -10.74
CA PRO A 280 -4.56 14.67 -11.91
C PRO A 280 -4.67 13.14 -11.87
N LYS A 281 -5.82 12.59 -12.26
CA LYS A 281 -6.08 11.14 -12.26
C LYS A 281 -5.06 10.36 -13.11
N ASP A 282 -4.51 11.00 -14.13
CA ASP A 282 -3.55 10.46 -15.10
C ASP A 282 -2.10 10.84 -14.81
N ALA A 283 -1.80 11.38 -13.62
CA ALA A 283 -0.45 11.83 -13.28
C ALA A 283 0.65 10.79 -13.53
N PRO A 284 0.52 9.50 -13.12
CA PRO A 284 1.53 8.48 -13.40
C PRO A 284 1.80 8.27 -14.89
N VAL A 285 0.76 8.41 -15.72
CA VAL A 285 0.82 8.19 -17.17
C VAL A 285 1.51 9.35 -17.86
N VAL A 286 1.22 10.58 -17.43
CA VAL A 286 1.92 11.77 -17.93
C VAL A 286 3.40 11.68 -17.59
N VAL A 287 3.76 11.32 -16.36
CA VAL A 287 5.16 11.13 -15.95
C VAL A 287 5.83 10.03 -16.77
N ARG A 288 5.17 8.89 -16.96
CA ARG A 288 5.66 7.83 -17.85
C ARG A 288 5.89 8.33 -19.27
N ARG A 289 4.94 9.06 -19.85
CA ARG A 289 5.04 9.55 -21.24
C ARG A 289 6.23 10.51 -21.39
N GLN A 290 6.49 11.34 -20.39
CA GLN A 290 7.66 12.22 -20.37
C GLN A 290 8.97 11.41 -20.26
N ALA A 291 9.04 10.44 -19.35
CA ALA A 291 10.19 9.52 -19.25
C ALA A 291 10.41 8.73 -20.55
N ALA A 292 9.35 8.23 -21.18
CA ALA A 292 9.42 7.52 -22.44
C ALA A 292 9.92 8.41 -23.59
N LYS A 293 9.49 9.68 -23.63
CA LYS A 293 9.99 10.66 -24.60
C LYS A 293 11.48 10.93 -24.40
N HIS A 294 11.92 11.08 -23.14
CA HIS A 294 13.33 11.25 -22.80
C HIS A 294 14.17 10.05 -23.24
N LEU A 295 13.72 8.84 -22.90
CA LEU A 295 14.38 7.58 -23.26
C LEU A 295 14.19 7.15 -24.72
N LYS A 296 13.42 7.90 -25.52
CA LYS A 296 13.06 7.59 -26.91
C LYS A 296 12.42 6.21 -27.07
N LEU A 297 11.63 5.80 -26.08
CA LEU A 297 10.93 4.51 -26.06
C LEU A 297 9.49 4.67 -26.55
N GLN A 298 9.04 3.72 -27.38
CA GLN A 298 7.61 3.54 -27.64
C GLN A 298 7.03 2.65 -26.54
N VAL A 299 6.06 3.19 -25.79
CA VAL A 299 5.42 2.43 -24.72
C VAL A 299 3.95 2.25 -25.06
N PRO A 300 3.47 1.02 -25.27
CA PRO A 300 2.09 0.76 -25.67
C PRO A 300 1.11 1.25 -24.59
N GLU A 301 -0.02 1.79 -25.03
CA GLU A 301 -1.07 2.19 -24.11
C GLU A 301 -1.84 0.95 -23.66
N VAL A 302 -1.61 0.52 -22.41
CA VAL A 302 -2.36 -0.58 -21.80
C VAL A 302 -3.64 -0.01 -21.20
N ASN A 303 -4.78 -0.51 -21.66
CA ASN A 303 -6.10 -0.21 -21.10
C ASN A 303 -6.89 -1.52 -20.99
N SER A 304 -6.64 -2.24 -19.90
CA SER A 304 -7.25 -3.55 -19.66
C SER A 304 -8.76 -3.44 -19.44
N THR A 305 -9.29 -2.32 -18.95
CA THR A 305 -10.75 -2.11 -18.84
C THR A 305 -11.40 -2.00 -20.22
N ALA A 306 -10.80 -1.24 -21.15
CA ALA A 306 -11.30 -1.15 -22.52
C ALA A 306 -11.13 -2.46 -23.30
N ASP A 307 -9.99 -3.15 -23.12
CA ASP A 307 -9.78 -4.48 -23.67
C ASP A 307 -10.89 -5.44 -23.21
N TRP A 308 -11.16 -5.48 -21.91
CA TRP A 308 -12.22 -6.29 -21.34
C TRP A 308 -13.59 -5.92 -21.90
N LEU A 309 -13.95 -4.64 -21.96
CA LEU A 309 -15.25 -4.23 -22.49
C LEU A 309 -15.47 -4.69 -23.94
N ARG A 310 -14.41 -4.71 -24.78
CA ARG A 310 -14.49 -5.24 -26.15
C ARG A 310 -14.69 -6.75 -26.20
N GLU A 311 -14.11 -7.49 -25.27
CA GLU A 311 -14.28 -8.94 -25.20
C GLU A 311 -15.61 -9.33 -24.51
N ARG A 312 -16.02 -8.58 -23.50
CA ARG A 312 -17.24 -8.78 -22.70
C ARG A 312 -18.49 -8.82 -23.57
N VAL A 313 -18.60 -7.95 -24.58
CA VAL A 313 -19.77 -7.93 -25.49
C VAL A 313 -19.92 -9.21 -26.32
N LYS A 314 -18.86 -10.01 -26.43
CA LYS A 314 -18.86 -11.30 -27.13
C LYS A 314 -19.35 -12.44 -26.23
N LEU A 315 -19.39 -12.24 -24.92
CA LEU A 315 -19.97 -13.20 -23.97
C LEU A 315 -21.48 -13.19 -24.12
N LYS A 316 -21.97 -13.93 -25.11
CA LYS A 316 -23.38 -14.20 -25.34
C LYS A 316 -23.63 -15.68 -25.09
N MET A 317 -24.87 -16.01 -24.71
CA MET A 317 -25.27 -17.39 -24.53
C MET A 317 -25.04 -18.20 -25.81
N SER A 318 -24.35 -19.31 -25.63
CA SER A 318 -24.55 -20.52 -26.40
C SER A 318 -24.26 -21.65 -25.43
N LEU A 319 -25.32 -22.28 -24.88
CA LEU A 319 -25.38 -23.68 -24.43
C LEU A 319 -26.65 -23.91 -23.59
N GLN A 320 -27.19 -25.13 -23.69
CA GLN A 320 -28.11 -25.69 -22.72
C GLN A 320 -27.29 -26.08 -21.48
N SER A 321 -27.55 -25.46 -20.32
CA SER A 321 -26.89 -25.84 -19.09
C SER A 321 -27.27 -27.30 -18.76
N PRO A 322 -26.30 -28.21 -18.59
CA PRO A 322 -26.59 -29.57 -18.16
C PRO A 322 -27.30 -29.55 -16.80
N GLU A 323 -28.08 -30.60 -16.49
CA GLU A 323 -28.67 -30.69 -15.16
C GLU A 323 -27.55 -30.63 -14.09
N PRO A 324 -27.66 -29.72 -13.11
CA PRO A 324 -26.65 -29.54 -12.09
C PRO A 324 -26.52 -30.82 -11.26
N ALA A 325 -25.30 -31.15 -10.85
CA ALA A 325 -25.07 -32.32 -10.01
C ALA A 325 -25.80 -32.20 -8.66
N LEU A 326 -26.19 -33.35 -8.12
CA LEU A 326 -26.77 -33.46 -6.78
C LEU A 326 -25.72 -33.09 -5.73
N GLU A 327 -26.10 -32.14 -4.86
CA GLU A 327 -25.50 -31.78 -3.57
C GLU A 327 -23.96 -31.85 -3.47
N CYS A 328 -23.31 -30.67 -3.42
CA CYS A 328 -21.88 -30.55 -3.14
C CYS A 328 -21.64 -29.91 -1.76
N GLY A 329 -20.44 -30.12 -1.20
CA GLY A 329 -19.97 -29.41 -0.01
C GLY A 329 -19.70 -27.92 -0.29
N ASP A 330 -18.78 -27.31 0.47
CA ASP A 330 -18.44 -25.89 0.34
C ASP A 330 -17.04 -25.70 -0.25
N PRO A 331 -16.87 -25.84 -1.58
CA PRO A 331 -15.54 -25.78 -2.19
C PRO A 331 -14.88 -24.40 -2.04
N HIS A 332 -15.63 -23.32 -1.84
CA HIS A 332 -15.05 -22.00 -1.63
C HIS A 332 -14.44 -21.91 -0.23
N LEU A 333 -15.14 -22.40 0.80
CA LEU A 333 -14.56 -22.52 2.14
C LEU A 333 -13.34 -23.46 2.13
N ASP A 334 -13.46 -24.64 1.49
CA ASP A 334 -12.35 -25.59 1.35
C ASP A 334 -11.14 -24.93 0.68
N PHE A 335 -11.35 -24.11 -0.36
CA PHE A 335 -10.29 -23.37 -1.02
C PHE A 335 -9.63 -22.34 -0.10
N ILE A 336 -10.41 -21.64 0.72
CA ILE A 336 -9.86 -20.69 1.70
C ILE A 336 -9.00 -21.42 2.73
N GLU A 337 -9.46 -22.58 3.20
CA GLU A 337 -8.78 -23.39 4.21
C GLU A 337 -7.51 -24.07 3.69
N ALA A 338 -7.52 -24.56 2.46
CA ALA A 338 -6.37 -25.23 1.88
C ALA A 338 -5.38 -24.23 1.25
N VAL A 339 -5.87 -23.30 0.41
CA VAL A 339 -5.01 -22.46 -0.43
C VAL A 339 -4.72 -21.13 0.23
N ASP A 340 -5.74 -20.37 0.65
CA ASP A 340 -5.50 -19.05 1.21
C ASP A 340 -4.83 -19.12 2.60
N ALA A 341 -5.20 -20.09 3.45
CA ALA A 341 -4.59 -20.24 4.78
C ALA A 341 -3.11 -20.66 4.71
N SER A 342 -2.73 -21.48 3.73
CA SER A 342 -1.31 -21.82 3.50
C SER A 342 -0.46 -20.58 3.18
N ARG A 343 -1.06 -19.57 2.52
CA ARG A 343 -0.41 -18.32 2.13
C ARG A 343 -0.46 -17.25 3.21
N SER A 344 -1.56 -17.18 3.96
CA SER A 344 -1.72 -16.28 5.10
C SER A 344 -2.98 -16.65 5.91
N PRO A 345 -2.81 -17.27 7.10
CA PRO A 345 -3.92 -17.61 7.99
C PRO A 345 -4.75 -16.40 8.37
N GLY A 346 -4.12 -15.25 8.64
CA GLY A 346 -4.82 -14.00 8.95
C GLY A 346 -5.67 -13.51 7.79
N ARG A 347 -5.16 -13.54 6.55
CA ARG A 347 -5.95 -13.17 5.37
C ARG A 347 -7.06 -14.18 5.09
N ALA A 348 -6.82 -15.47 5.33
CA ALA A 348 -7.82 -16.52 5.18
C ALA A 348 -8.98 -16.33 6.18
N ALA A 349 -8.68 -16.05 7.44
CA ALA A 349 -9.69 -15.75 8.45
C ALA A 349 -10.58 -14.54 8.06
N LYS A 350 -9.95 -13.46 7.57
CA LYS A 350 -10.66 -12.28 7.03
C LYS A 350 -11.56 -12.65 5.83
N MET A 351 -11.05 -13.49 4.91
CA MET A 351 -11.81 -13.97 3.77
C MET A 351 -13.00 -14.86 4.19
N LYS A 352 -12.84 -15.74 5.20
CA LYS A 352 -13.94 -16.55 5.75
C LYS A 352 -15.05 -15.66 6.33
N TYR A 353 -14.67 -14.66 7.12
CA TYR A 353 -15.65 -13.72 7.67
C TYR A 353 -16.39 -12.97 6.56
N ALA A 354 -15.65 -12.45 5.56
CA ALA A 354 -16.25 -11.78 4.42
C ALA A 354 -17.17 -12.70 3.60
N LEU A 355 -16.82 -13.98 3.45
CA LEU A 355 -17.64 -15.00 2.79
C LEU A 355 -18.95 -15.26 3.55
N ALA A 356 -18.90 -15.34 4.88
CA ALA A 356 -20.10 -15.53 5.69
C ALA A 356 -21.07 -14.36 5.52
N ARG A 357 -20.56 -13.12 5.62
CA ARG A 357 -21.33 -11.91 5.38
C ARG A 357 -21.89 -11.84 3.96
N CYS A 358 -21.08 -12.17 2.97
CA CYS A 358 -21.50 -12.25 1.57
C CYS A 358 -22.70 -13.18 1.35
N ARG A 359 -22.73 -14.33 2.03
CA ARG A 359 -23.84 -15.30 1.91
C ARG A 359 -25.08 -14.87 2.69
N GLU A 360 -24.90 -14.18 3.82
CA GLU A 360 -26.01 -13.54 4.54
C GLU A 360 -26.65 -12.41 3.72
N ASP A 361 -25.88 -11.72 2.88
CA ASP A 361 -26.38 -10.66 2.01
C ASP A 361 -27.04 -11.19 0.73
N ALA A 362 -26.78 -12.45 0.35
CA ALA A 362 -27.25 -13.06 -0.90
C ALA A 362 -28.78 -13.24 -1.00
N TRP A 363 -29.54 -12.86 0.03
CA TRP A 363 -30.99 -12.78 -0.01
C TRP A 363 -31.50 -11.49 -0.68
N ALA A 364 -30.62 -10.55 -1.00
CA ALA A 364 -30.92 -9.30 -1.67
C ALA A 364 -30.29 -9.21 -3.08
N PRO A 365 -30.71 -8.25 -3.92
CA PRO A 365 -29.98 -7.93 -5.15
C PRO A 365 -28.54 -7.49 -4.88
N LEU A 366 -27.61 -7.83 -5.78
CA LEU A 366 -26.23 -7.35 -5.70
C LEU A 366 -26.20 -5.84 -5.94
N GLU A 367 -25.49 -5.13 -5.08
CA GLU A 367 -25.36 -3.67 -5.10
C GLU A 367 -23.92 -3.29 -4.74
N PHE A 368 -23.49 -2.08 -5.13
CA PHE A 368 -22.14 -1.61 -4.85
C PHE A 368 -21.81 -1.53 -3.35
N ARG A 369 -22.80 -1.24 -2.49
CA ARG A 369 -22.59 -1.18 -1.04
C ARG A 369 -22.11 -2.51 -0.46
N HIS A 370 -22.59 -3.63 -0.99
CA HIS A 370 -22.13 -4.96 -0.58
C HIS A 370 -20.63 -5.13 -0.88
N LEU A 371 -20.18 -4.64 -2.04
CA LEU A 371 -18.76 -4.68 -2.42
C LEU A 371 -17.89 -3.81 -1.50
N GLU A 372 -18.40 -2.66 -1.05
CA GLU A 372 -17.71 -1.79 -0.09
C GLU A 372 -17.56 -2.45 1.29
N GLU A 373 -18.65 -3.04 1.79
CA GLU A 373 -18.69 -3.70 3.09
C GLU A 373 -17.80 -4.96 3.11
N TRP A 374 -17.90 -5.82 2.10
CA TRP A 374 -17.05 -7.01 1.99
C TRP A 374 -15.57 -6.65 1.86
N ARG A 375 -15.26 -5.52 1.20
CA ARG A 375 -13.89 -5.02 1.09
C ARG A 375 -13.28 -4.69 2.46
N GLU A 376 -14.05 -4.06 3.35
CA GLU A 376 -13.60 -3.79 4.72
C GLU A 376 -13.24 -5.09 5.45
N TYR A 377 -14.08 -6.13 5.33
CA TYR A 377 -13.80 -7.44 5.95
C TYR A 377 -12.56 -8.14 5.38
N ILE A 378 -12.37 -8.18 4.06
CA ILE A 378 -11.19 -8.84 3.46
C ILE A 378 -9.87 -8.11 3.75
N LEU A 379 -9.91 -6.81 4.04
CA LEU A 379 -8.74 -6.01 4.41
C LEU A 379 -8.52 -5.97 5.95
N GLY A 380 -9.61 -6.12 6.72
CA GLY A 380 -9.61 -6.19 8.17
C GLY A 380 -9.35 -4.85 8.87
N HIS A 381 -9.63 -3.74 8.19
CA HIS A 381 -9.58 -2.39 8.74
C HIS A 381 -10.58 -1.50 7.99
N GLN A 382 -10.99 -0.39 8.60
CA GLN A 382 -11.86 0.55 7.91
C GLN A 382 -11.12 1.16 6.73
N VAL A 383 -11.74 1.10 5.55
CA VAL A 383 -11.17 1.64 4.33
C VAL A 383 -12.06 2.74 3.76
N ARG A 384 -11.48 3.61 2.94
CA ARG A 384 -12.23 4.68 2.29
C ARG A 384 -13.41 4.11 1.52
N LYS A 385 -14.62 4.59 1.80
CA LYS A 385 -15.81 4.25 1.01
C LYS A 385 -15.75 4.93 -0.35
N GLY A 386 -16.35 4.29 -1.33
CA GLY A 386 -16.45 4.74 -2.71
C GLY A 386 -15.55 3.98 -3.68
N PHE A 387 -15.80 4.23 -4.96
CA PHE A 387 -14.97 3.79 -6.06
C PHE A 387 -13.59 4.46 -5.99
N ARG A 388 -12.54 3.80 -6.48
CA ARG A 388 -11.18 4.36 -6.56
C ARG A 388 -11.14 5.74 -7.23
N GLN A 389 -10.13 6.52 -6.88
CA GLN A 389 -9.98 7.91 -7.34
C GLN A 389 -8.84 8.13 -8.33
N HIS A 390 -8.05 7.09 -8.59
CA HIS A 390 -6.96 7.08 -9.55
C HIS A 390 -6.99 5.78 -10.35
N ASP A 391 -6.13 5.69 -11.36
CA ASP A 391 -5.90 4.44 -12.09
C ASP A 391 -5.53 3.29 -11.16
N ALA A 392 -5.98 2.08 -11.50
CA ALA A 392 -5.58 0.87 -10.80
C ALA A 392 -4.61 0.05 -11.66
N TYR A 393 -3.75 -0.72 -10.99
CA TYR A 393 -2.71 -1.51 -11.63
C TYR A 393 -2.75 -2.94 -11.10
N GLY A 394 -2.69 -3.90 -12.02
CA GLY A 394 -2.75 -5.33 -11.73
C GLY A 394 -1.54 -6.07 -12.26
N LYS A 395 -1.29 -7.27 -11.71
CA LYS A 395 -0.28 -8.22 -12.21
C LYS A 395 1.12 -7.61 -12.38
N GLN A 396 1.64 -6.99 -11.33
CA GLN A 396 2.93 -6.27 -11.38
C GLN A 396 2.91 -5.21 -12.48
N SER A 397 1.83 -4.43 -12.55
CA SER A 397 1.63 -3.33 -13.51
C SER A 397 1.60 -3.72 -14.99
N ARG A 398 1.57 -5.02 -15.32
CA ARG A 398 1.32 -5.48 -16.70
C ARG A 398 -0.09 -5.14 -17.17
N GLU A 399 -1.01 -4.89 -16.24
CA GLU A 399 -2.37 -4.45 -16.52
C GLU A 399 -2.63 -3.10 -15.86
N ARG A 400 -3.29 -2.21 -16.61
CA ARG A 400 -3.73 -0.89 -16.17
C ARG A 400 -5.22 -0.77 -16.40
N TYR A 401 -5.93 -0.26 -15.40
CA TYR A 401 -7.36 -0.03 -15.41
C TYR A 401 -7.60 1.48 -15.24
N PRO A 402 -7.77 2.24 -16.33
CA PRO A 402 -7.93 3.68 -16.25
C PRO A 402 -9.20 4.11 -15.50
N LEU A 403 -9.16 5.26 -14.83
CA LEU A 403 -10.34 5.93 -14.25
C LEU A 403 -10.82 7.06 -15.17
N GLU A 404 -11.75 6.74 -16.07
CA GLU A 404 -12.48 7.74 -16.87
C GLU A 404 -13.74 8.20 -16.13
N ASP A 405 -14.29 9.35 -16.51
CA ASP A 405 -15.47 9.93 -15.84
C ASP A 405 -16.69 9.01 -15.86
N LYS A 406 -16.83 8.18 -16.90
CA LYS A 406 -17.90 7.18 -17.02
C LYS A 406 -17.58 5.84 -16.37
N THR A 407 -16.33 5.57 -15.96
CA THR A 407 -15.91 4.23 -15.50
C THR A 407 -16.78 3.71 -14.37
N LYS A 408 -17.07 4.55 -13.36
CA LYS A 408 -17.96 4.17 -12.24
C LYS A 408 -19.38 3.88 -12.72
N ALA A 409 -19.97 4.77 -13.52
CA ALA A 409 -21.34 4.60 -14.02
C ALA A 409 -21.48 3.34 -14.89
N THR A 410 -20.51 3.08 -15.77
CA THR A 410 -20.44 1.85 -16.57
C THR A 410 -20.31 0.63 -15.66
N PHE A 411 -19.41 0.64 -14.67
CA PHE A 411 -19.28 -0.49 -13.74
C PHE A 411 -20.59 -0.80 -13.03
N LEU A 412 -21.27 0.22 -12.48
CA LEU A 412 -22.54 0.03 -11.76
C LEU A 412 -23.64 -0.53 -12.68
N SER A 413 -23.71 -0.06 -13.92
CA SER A 413 -24.65 -0.59 -14.91
C SER A 413 -24.39 -2.06 -15.22
N LEU A 414 -23.12 -2.45 -15.36
CA LEU A 414 -22.74 -3.84 -15.65
C LEU A 414 -22.90 -4.75 -14.43
N LEU A 415 -22.63 -4.24 -13.23
CA LEU A 415 -22.85 -4.96 -11.97
C LEU A 415 -24.33 -5.31 -11.79
N ALA A 416 -25.24 -4.42 -12.19
CA ALA A 416 -26.68 -4.67 -12.15
C ALA A 416 -27.10 -5.86 -13.04
N GLU A 417 -26.34 -6.22 -14.07
CA GLU A 417 -26.60 -7.42 -14.89
C GLU A 417 -26.46 -8.71 -14.07
N ALA A 418 -25.76 -8.69 -12.92
CA ALA A 418 -25.73 -9.83 -12.01
C ALA A 418 -27.13 -10.18 -11.46
N ASN A 419 -28.08 -9.24 -11.51
CA ASN A 419 -29.44 -9.35 -10.96
C ASN A 419 -30.52 -9.72 -11.99
N THR A 420 -30.14 -9.99 -13.25
CA THR A 420 -31.07 -10.36 -14.31
C THR A 420 -31.42 -11.85 -14.26
N GLU A 421 -32.27 -12.29 -15.21
CA GLU A 421 -32.70 -13.68 -15.38
C GLU A 421 -31.81 -14.49 -16.35
N GLU A 422 -30.67 -13.93 -16.77
CA GLU A 422 -29.72 -14.65 -17.62
C GLU A 422 -29.16 -15.89 -16.89
N PRO A 423 -28.59 -16.88 -17.60
CA PRO A 423 -28.04 -18.07 -16.95
C PRO A 423 -27.02 -17.71 -15.87
N ILE A 424 -27.08 -18.45 -14.77
CA ILE A 424 -26.33 -18.13 -13.56
C ILE A 424 -24.82 -18.13 -13.80
N GLU A 425 -24.30 -19.09 -14.59
CA GLU A 425 -22.91 -19.18 -14.98
C GLU A 425 -22.44 -17.94 -15.75
N LEU A 426 -23.31 -17.38 -16.60
CA LEU A 426 -23.02 -16.18 -17.38
C LEU A 426 -23.00 -14.95 -16.47
N ARG A 427 -24.01 -14.79 -15.62
CA ARG A 427 -24.07 -13.67 -14.65
C ARG A 427 -22.91 -13.70 -13.68
N ALA A 428 -22.63 -14.86 -13.08
CA ALA A 428 -21.55 -15.03 -12.11
C ALA A 428 -20.18 -14.74 -12.76
N CYS A 429 -19.91 -15.27 -13.95
CA CYS A 429 -18.66 -15.02 -14.66
C CYS A 429 -18.52 -13.56 -15.10
N ARG A 430 -19.59 -12.93 -15.62
CA ARG A 430 -19.55 -11.51 -15.98
C ARG A 430 -19.26 -10.65 -14.76
N ALA A 431 -19.99 -10.81 -13.66
CA ALA A 431 -19.78 -10.05 -12.44
C ALA A 431 -18.38 -10.24 -11.85
N TYR A 432 -17.87 -11.48 -11.85
CA TYR A 432 -16.50 -11.82 -11.44
C TYR A 432 -15.44 -11.10 -12.28
N LEU A 433 -15.55 -11.18 -13.62
CA LEU A 433 -14.60 -10.56 -14.54
C LEU A 433 -14.73 -9.03 -14.56
N ASP A 434 -15.94 -8.49 -14.39
CA ASP A 434 -16.19 -7.05 -14.28
C ASP A 434 -15.47 -6.47 -13.06
N VAL A 435 -15.54 -7.11 -11.90
CA VAL A 435 -14.77 -6.67 -10.71
C VAL A 435 -13.26 -6.74 -10.98
N LEU A 436 -12.79 -7.81 -11.62
CA LEU A 436 -11.36 -7.97 -11.96
C LEU A 436 -10.84 -6.95 -12.96
N PHE A 437 -11.64 -6.49 -13.91
CA PHE A 437 -11.14 -5.64 -15.01
C PHE A 437 -11.60 -4.18 -14.93
N PHE A 438 -12.54 -3.85 -14.05
CA PHE A 438 -12.77 -2.46 -13.63
C PHE A 438 -11.86 -2.04 -12.47
N HIS A 439 -11.46 -3.00 -11.62
CA HIS A 439 -10.77 -2.75 -10.35
C HIS A 439 -11.48 -1.63 -9.58
N PRO A 440 -12.69 -1.85 -9.03
CA PRO A 440 -13.45 -0.78 -8.38
C PRO A 440 -12.73 -0.12 -7.19
N PHE A 441 -11.71 -0.78 -6.62
CA PHE A 441 -10.96 -0.29 -5.46
C PHE A 441 -9.44 -0.37 -5.68
N ASP A 442 -8.66 0.22 -4.77
CA ASP A 442 -7.20 0.26 -4.86
C ASP A 442 -6.54 -1.08 -4.48
N ASP A 443 -7.20 -1.86 -3.61
CA ASP A 443 -6.78 -3.21 -3.22
C ASP A 443 -7.99 -4.11 -2.95
N GLY A 444 -7.76 -5.42 -2.92
CA GLY A 444 -8.75 -6.42 -2.57
C GLY A 444 -9.58 -6.94 -3.74
N ASN A 445 -9.49 -6.34 -4.92
CA ASN A 445 -10.37 -6.65 -6.06
C ASN A 445 -10.42 -8.14 -6.43
N SER A 446 -9.28 -8.86 -6.41
CA SER A 446 -9.28 -10.29 -6.74
C SER A 446 -10.00 -11.15 -5.70
N ARG A 447 -9.90 -10.81 -4.41
CA ARG A 447 -10.62 -11.49 -3.33
C ARG A 447 -12.11 -11.13 -3.39
N LEU A 448 -12.39 -9.85 -3.63
CA LEU A 448 -13.75 -9.35 -3.78
C LEU A 448 -14.47 -9.97 -4.97
N ALA A 449 -13.79 -10.17 -6.11
CA ALA A 449 -14.36 -10.84 -7.27
C ALA A 449 -14.83 -12.26 -6.92
N ARG A 450 -14.08 -13.00 -6.10
CA ARG A 450 -14.49 -14.34 -5.63
C ARG A 450 -15.76 -14.28 -4.78
N LEU A 451 -15.90 -13.26 -3.93
CA LEU A 451 -17.12 -13.05 -3.14
C LEU A 451 -18.31 -12.71 -4.04
N VAL A 452 -18.14 -11.79 -5.01
CA VAL A 452 -19.18 -11.48 -5.99
C VAL A 452 -19.62 -12.71 -6.78
N PHE A 453 -18.67 -13.57 -7.16
CA PHE A 453 -18.97 -14.84 -7.81
C PHE A 453 -19.81 -15.76 -6.91
N ASP A 454 -19.39 -15.96 -5.65
CA ASP A 454 -20.11 -16.79 -4.67
C ASP A 454 -21.49 -16.23 -4.32
N PHE A 455 -21.64 -14.91 -4.22
CA PHE A 455 -22.91 -14.22 -4.00
C PHE A 455 -23.93 -14.58 -5.08
N VAL A 456 -23.53 -14.45 -6.35
CA VAL A 456 -24.43 -14.69 -7.49
C VAL A 456 -24.85 -16.16 -7.53
N LEU A 457 -23.94 -17.09 -7.22
CA LEU A 457 -24.27 -18.51 -7.10
C LEU A 457 -25.23 -18.76 -5.92
N THR A 458 -24.92 -18.17 -4.76
CA THR A 458 -25.66 -18.40 -3.52
C THR A 458 -27.08 -17.89 -3.56
N ARG A 459 -27.30 -16.70 -4.11
CA ARG A 459 -28.65 -16.13 -4.22
C ARG A 459 -29.63 -17.05 -4.95
N ASP A 460 -29.13 -17.79 -5.93
CA ASP A 460 -29.94 -18.67 -6.76
C ASP A 460 -29.90 -20.14 -6.28
N GLY A 461 -29.30 -20.41 -5.12
CA GLY A 461 -29.26 -21.74 -4.50
C GLY A 461 -28.23 -22.70 -5.12
N TYR A 462 -27.19 -22.17 -5.75
CA TYR A 462 -26.14 -22.94 -6.40
C TYR A 462 -24.76 -22.76 -5.75
N THR A 463 -23.91 -23.76 -5.95
CA THR A 463 -22.48 -23.73 -5.67
C THR A 463 -21.74 -24.38 -6.83
N LEU A 464 -20.42 -24.49 -6.75
CA LEU A 464 -19.64 -25.31 -7.68
C LEU A 464 -19.30 -26.67 -7.06
N GLN A 465 -18.92 -27.62 -7.90
CA GLN A 465 -18.25 -28.85 -7.44
C GLN A 465 -16.79 -28.60 -7.09
N LYS A 466 -16.15 -27.64 -7.78
CA LYS A 466 -14.76 -27.20 -7.60
C LYS A 466 -14.61 -25.74 -8.00
N VAL A 467 -13.80 -24.99 -7.25
CA VAL A 467 -13.57 -23.55 -7.51
C VAL A 467 -12.15 -23.26 -8.02
N ASP A 468 -11.20 -24.18 -7.88
CA ASP A 468 -9.80 -24.01 -8.31
C ASP A 468 -9.66 -23.53 -9.77
N PRO A 469 -10.40 -24.08 -10.74
CA PRO A 469 -10.29 -23.64 -12.14
C PRO A 469 -10.70 -22.18 -12.35
N VAL A 470 -11.57 -21.66 -11.48
CA VAL A 470 -11.98 -20.25 -11.47
C VAL A 470 -10.90 -19.40 -10.79
N PHE A 471 -10.44 -19.80 -9.60
CA PHE A 471 -9.67 -18.94 -8.69
C PHE A 471 -8.14 -18.99 -8.85
N MET A 472 -7.58 -20.09 -9.39
CA MET A 472 -6.13 -20.27 -9.47
C MET A 472 -5.50 -19.65 -10.71
N PHE A 473 -6.24 -19.59 -11.83
CA PHE A 473 -5.68 -19.16 -13.11
C PHE A 473 -5.96 -17.68 -13.38
N SER A 474 -4.89 -16.94 -13.68
CA SER A 474 -4.99 -15.53 -14.07
C SER A 474 -5.83 -15.36 -15.33
N LYS A 475 -6.76 -14.40 -15.34
CA LYS A 475 -7.63 -14.10 -16.49
C LYS A 475 -7.09 -12.92 -17.26
N SER A 476 -7.10 -12.96 -18.60
CA SER A 476 -6.64 -11.84 -19.42
C SER A 476 -7.81 -11.02 -19.94
N ALA A 477 -7.70 -9.69 -19.88
CA ALA A 477 -8.72 -8.79 -20.42
C ALA A 477 -8.88 -8.89 -21.95
N LYS A 478 -7.87 -9.43 -22.65
CA LYS A 478 -7.85 -9.61 -24.11
C LYS A 478 -8.33 -11.00 -24.55
N ASP A 479 -8.62 -11.89 -23.60
CA ASP A 479 -8.92 -13.30 -23.87
C ASP A 479 -10.43 -13.57 -23.77
N GLY A 480 -11.18 -13.13 -24.79
CA GLY A 480 -12.61 -13.38 -24.87
C GLY A 480 -12.96 -14.87 -24.99
N GLU A 481 -12.10 -15.68 -25.63
CA GLU A 481 -12.29 -17.13 -25.72
C GLU A 481 -12.12 -17.80 -24.36
N GLY A 482 -11.09 -17.43 -23.59
CA GLY A 482 -10.90 -17.90 -22.23
C GLY A 482 -12.05 -17.49 -21.30
N ALA A 483 -12.61 -16.30 -21.49
CA ALA A 483 -13.80 -15.87 -20.76
C ALA A 483 -15.04 -16.71 -21.12
N LEU A 484 -15.23 -17.08 -22.39
CA LEU A 484 -16.31 -17.96 -22.81
C LEU A 484 -16.13 -19.38 -22.24
N ARG A 485 -14.92 -19.94 -22.35
CA ARG A 485 -14.58 -21.26 -21.77
C ARG A 485 -14.77 -21.28 -20.26
N LEU A 486 -14.55 -20.15 -19.57
CA LEU A 486 -14.85 -20.00 -18.14
C LEU A 486 -16.35 -20.17 -17.86
N VAL A 487 -17.22 -19.52 -18.65
CA VAL A 487 -18.68 -19.69 -18.53
C VAL A 487 -19.09 -21.15 -18.73
N GLU A 488 -18.61 -21.78 -19.81
CA GLU A 488 -18.89 -23.19 -20.10
C GLU A 488 -18.44 -24.13 -18.98
N MET A 489 -17.26 -23.87 -18.43
CA MET A 489 -16.70 -24.64 -17.34
C MET A 489 -17.50 -24.45 -16.04
N VAL A 490 -17.90 -23.21 -15.73
CA VAL A 490 -18.76 -22.94 -14.57
C VAL A 490 -20.08 -23.67 -14.72
N GLY A 491 -20.73 -23.61 -15.89
CA GLY A 491 -21.96 -24.36 -16.16
C GLY A 491 -21.84 -25.87 -15.93
N LYS A 492 -20.71 -26.48 -16.30
CA LYS A 492 -20.41 -27.90 -16.04
C LYS A 492 -20.15 -28.23 -14.57
N LEU A 493 -19.68 -27.25 -13.80
CA LEU A 493 -19.34 -27.41 -12.39
C LEU A 493 -20.47 -27.03 -11.45
N LEU A 494 -21.59 -26.48 -11.94
CA LEU A 494 -22.73 -26.13 -11.10
C LEU A 494 -23.25 -27.35 -10.32
N ALA A 495 -23.55 -27.12 -9.05
CA ALA A 495 -24.19 -28.07 -8.16
C ALA A 495 -25.24 -27.33 -7.31
N LYS A 496 -26.29 -28.04 -6.91
CA LYS A 496 -27.25 -27.47 -5.94
C LYS A 496 -26.61 -27.38 -4.56
N GLN A 497 -26.92 -26.29 -3.85
CA GLN A 497 -26.55 -26.16 -2.45
C GLN A 497 -27.31 -27.18 -1.59
N ARG A 498 -26.60 -27.79 -0.64
CA ARG A 498 -27.20 -28.63 0.39
C ARG A 498 -27.89 -27.75 1.46
N VAL A 499 -28.94 -28.23 2.11
CA VAL A 499 -29.75 -27.44 3.09
C VAL A 499 -28.93 -26.86 4.27
N ASP A 500 -27.75 -27.42 4.57
CA ASP A 500 -26.87 -27.07 5.71
C ASP A 500 -25.44 -26.68 5.31
N TRP A 501 -25.21 -26.36 4.03
CA TRP A 501 -23.86 -26.20 3.48
C TRP A 501 -23.02 -25.08 4.13
N ASP A 502 -23.67 -24.03 4.64
CA ASP A 502 -23.01 -22.89 5.30
C ASP A 502 -22.89 -23.01 6.83
N ALA A 503 -23.42 -24.09 7.42
CA ALA A 503 -23.41 -24.30 8.86
C ALA A 503 -21.99 -24.31 9.47
N PRO A 504 -20.97 -24.95 8.86
CA PRO A 504 -19.60 -24.88 9.36
C PRO A 504 -19.05 -23.45 9.41
N LEU A 505 -19.34 -22.65 8.38
CA LEU A 505 -18.90 -21.27 8.28
C LEU A 505 -19.56 -20.39 9.35
N LYS A 506 -20.88 -20.53 9.55
CA LYS A 506 -21.62 -19.83 10.60
C LYS A 506 -21.11 -20.18 11.99
N ALA A 507 -20.87 -21.46 12.26
CA ALA A 507 -20.30 -21.92 13.53
C ALA A 507 -18.91 -21.33 13.77
N TRP A 508 -18.07 -21.27 12.72
CA TRP A 508 -16.75 -20.67 12.80
C TRP A 508 -16.82 -19.18 13.12
N VAL A 509 -17.67 -18.41 12.44
CA VAL A 509 -17.85 -16.96 12.69
C VAL A 509 -18.39 -16.69 14.10
N ALA A 510 -19.33 -17.51 14.58
CA ALA A 510 -19.85 -17.39 15.95
C ALA A 510 -18.75 -17.62 17.01
N ALA A 511 -17.80 -18.52 16.74
CA ALA A 511 -16.66 -18.77 17.62
C ALA A 511 -15.51 -17.74 17.47
N HIS A 512 -15.46 -17.02 16.35
CA HIS A 512 -14.40 -16.06 16.03
C HIS A 512 -15.02 -14.72 15.61
N PRO A 513 -15.64 -13.97 16.54
CA PRO A 513 -16.23 -12.68 16.23
C PRO A 513 -15.17 -11.75 15.64
N HIS A 514 -15.56 -10.94 14.65
CA HIS A 514 -14.63 -10.05 13.95
C HIS A 514 -13.89 -9.18 15.00
N PRO A 515 -12.54 -9.21 15.05
CA PRO A 515 -11.80 -8.27 15.87
C PRO A 515 -12.12 -6.90 15.28
N GLY A 516 -12.91 -6.08 15.98
CA GLY A 516 -13.53 -4.87 15.42
C GLY A 516 -12.60 -4.09 14.49
N LEU A 517 -13.15 -3.54 13.39
CA LEU A 517 -12.35 -2.83 12.38
C LEU A 517 -11.50 -1.76 13.07
N SER A 518 -10.20 -2.02 13.22
CA SER A 518 -9.31 -1.07 13.88
C SER A 518 -9.04 0.08 12.91
N TRP A 519 -9.01 1.29 13.43
CA TRP A 519 -8.65 2.50 12.70
C TRP A 519 -7.15 2.61 12.38
N GLN A 520 -6.38 1.53 12.56
CA GLN A 520 -4.96 1.47 12.19
C GLN A 520 -4.81 1.35 10.67
N VAL A 521 -5.42 2.28 9.93
CA VAL A 521 -4.78 2.78 8.74
C VAL A 521 -3.50 3.44 9.26
N ASN A 522 -2.34 3.03 8.77
CA ASN A 522 -1.11 3.82 8.84
C ASN A 522 -1.40 5.15 8.11
N ARG A 523 -2.17 6.04 8.74
CA ARG A 523 -2.31 7.43 8.38
C ARG A 523 -1.08 8.04 9.00
N TRP A 524 -0.03 8.06 8.21
CA TRP A 524 1.30 8.62 8.45
C TRP A 524 1.32 9.94 9.21
N PHE A 525 0.18 10.61 9.31
CA PHE A 525 0.08 11.92 9.93
C PHE A 525 -1.12 12.12 10.89
N CYS A 526 -2.04 11.16 11.08
CA CYS A 526 -3.25 11.38 11.91
C CYS A 526 -3.35 10.54 13.19
N SER A 527 -2.50 9.52 13.40
CA SER A 527 -2.76 8.56 14.48
C SER A 527 -1.79 8.70 15.65
N GLN A 528 -1.81 9.84 16.35
CA GLN A 528 -1.70 9.88 17.82
C GLN A 528 -2.46 11.09 18.33
N SER A 529 -3.42 10.86 19.23
CA SER A 529 -4.00 11.88 20.09
C SER A 529 -2.88 12.52 20.89
N PHE A 530 -2.82 13.85 20.89
CA PHE A 530 -1.89 14.60 21.75
C PHE A 530 -2.09 14.20 23.22
N PRO A 531 -1.06 14.25 24.07
CA PRO A 531 -1.29 14.43 25.50
C PRO A 531 -2.23 15.65 25.65
N GLU A 532 -3.30 15.52 26.44
CA GLU A 532 -4.05 16.72 26.85
C GLU A 532 -3.04 17.67 27.50
N ASP A 533 -2.84 18.83 26.88
CA ASP A 533 -1.91 19.84 27.37
C ASP A 533 -2.25 20.18 28.83
N VAL A 534 -1.20 20.27 29.64
CA VAL A 534 -1.28 20.82 31.00
C VAL A 534 -1.94 22.20 30.90
N PRO A 535 -2.94 22.53 31.75
CA PRO A 535 -3.69 23.79 31.62
C PRO A 535 -2.77 25.01 31.81
N PRO A 536 -3.20 26.21 31.33
CA PRO A 536 -2.37 27.41 31.17
C PRO A 536 -1.63 27.89 32.43
#